data_AF-A0A7S2YUX8-F1
#
_entry.id   AF-A0A7S2YUX8-F1
#
_cell.length_a   1.000
_cell.length_b   1.000
_cell.length_c   1.000
_cell.angle_alpha   90.00
_cell.angle_beta   90.00
_cell.angle_gamma   90.00
#
_symmetry.space_group_name_H-M   'P 1'
#
loop_
_entity.id
_entity.type
_entity.pdbx_description
1 polymer ?
#
loop_
_entity_poly.entity_id
_entity_poly.type
_entity_poly.pdbx_seq_one_letter_code
_entity_poly.pdbx_strand_id
1 'polypeptide(L)'
;KDVLPEDANAAFAKLQDDAPVHSVLHTRRCLEHLVDTLPWPVRASAAADAGVDMSDRDGILRHIFPQIDDTPLASGSVAQVHRAQMRAMFYHPMGGYASRSTTTPTVPVVLKVRHPRVRERIEGDFALLIQIVSLFVYAFPASTFFRSLEQALAQFAERLSLQADLRQEAQNLLRFHRHFREWRGTVTAPQPLLGFERCDDVLVETYERGESVGKWIAEMKSSSVNASTEEGESLEPCHPLGPSVVGRGADTYLKMLLSDRFVHGDLH
;
A
#
# COMPACT_ATOMS: atom_id res chain seq x y z
N LYS A 1 -28.20 -2.86 1.09
CA LYS A 1 -28.07 -3.29 2.51
C LYS A 1 -26.78 -4.06 2.60
N ASP A 2 -25.79 -3.54 3.32
CA ASP A 2 -24.55 -4.25 3.57
C ASP A 2 -24.82 -5.56 4.31
N VAL A 3 -23.98 -6.56 4.02
CA VAL A 3 -24.10 -7.93 4.55
C VAL A 3 -23.75 -7.98 6.04
N LEU A 4 -23.01 -6.98 6.53
CA LEU A 4 -22.57 -6.87 7.91
C LEU A 4 -23.40 -5.81 8.67
N PRO A 5 -23.71 -6.05 9.95
CA PRO A 5 -24.27 -5.02 10.83
C PRO A 5 -23.39 -3.76 10.84
N GLU A 6 -24.00 -2.58 10.93
CA GLU A 6 -23.27 -1.29 10.91
C GLU A 6 -22.18 -1.23 11.99
N ASP A 7 -22.41 -1.81 13.16
CA ASP A 7 -21.44 -1.89 14.26
C ASP A 7 -20.20 -2.73 13.89
N ALA A 8 -20.40 -3.81 13.14
CA ALA A 8 -19.30 -4.65 12.66
C ALA A 8 -18.52 -3.93 11.57
N ASN A 9 -19.20 -3.27 10.63
CA ASN A 9 -18.56 -2.44 9.60
C ASN A 9 -17.75 -1.29 10.22
N ALA A 10 -18.28 -0.62 11.23
CA ALA A 10 -17.57 0.43 11.95
C ALA A 10 -16.33 -0.10 12.67
N ALA A 11 -16.41 -1.30 13.27
CA ALA A 11 -15.27 -1.95 13.91
C ALA A 11 -14.18 -2.37 12.90
N PHE A 12 -14.56 -2.93 11.75
CA PHE A 12 -13.62 -3.31 10.69
C PHE A 12 -12.97 -2.09 10.01
N ALA A 13 -13.75 -1.04 9.74
CA ALA A 13 -13.22 0.22 9.21
C ALA A 13 -12.19 0.83 10.18
N LYS A 14 -12.50 0.83 11.49
CA LYS A 14 -11.57 1.32 12.52
C LYS A 14 -10.28 0.48 12.63
N LEU A 15 -10.36 -0.82 12.37
CA LEU A 15 -9.19 -1.71 12.31
C LEU A 15 -8.28 -1.42 11.12
N GLN A 16 -8.83 -0.94 10.00
CA GLN A 16 -8.09 -0.58 8.80
C GLN A 16 -7.53 0.86 8.83
N ASP A 17 -8.29 1.82 9.36
CA ASP A 17 -7.94 3.25 9.32
C ASP A 17 -7.01 3.70 10.48
N ASP A 18 -7.02 3.03 11.64
CA ASP A 18 -6.24 3.40 12.84
C ASP A 18 -5.03 2.48 13.09
N ALA A 19 -4.36 2.00 12.02
CA ALA A 19 -3.14 1.23 12.22
C ALA A 19 -2.07 2.10 12.92
N PRO A 20 -1.54 1.70 14.08
CA PRO A 20 -0.69 2.58 14.89
C PRO A 20 0.58 2.96 14.12
N VAL A 21 0.86 4.25 14.07
CA VAL A 21 2.08 4.80 13.46
C VAL A 21 3.30 4.32 14.22
N HIS A 22 4.30 3.78 13.51
CA HIS A 22 5.58 3.41 14.09
C HIS A 22 6.51 4.62 14.24
N SER A 23 7.49 4.49 15.13
CA SER A 23 8.44 5.57 15.43
C SER A 23 9.31 5.96 14.24
N VAL A 24 9.64 7.25 14.11
CA VAL A 24 10.59 7.78 13.11
C VAL A 24 11.95 7.05 13.12
N LEU A 25 12.39 6.56 14.28
CA LEU A 25 13.62 5.76 14.39
C LEU A 25 13.54 4.44 13.59
N HIS A 26 12.38 3.79 13.61
CA HIS A 26 12.15 2.57 12.82
C HIS A 26 12.16 2.91 11.33
N THR A 27 11.46 3.97 10.94
CA THR A 27 11.47 4.48 9.56
C THR A 27 12.89 4.71 9.06
N ARG A 28 13.72 5.39 9.88
CA ARG A 28 15.12 5.66 9.55
C ARG A 28 15.94 4.38 9.36
N ARG A 29 15.75 3.36 10.20
CA ARG A 29 16.44 2.06 10.05
C ARG A 29 16.08 1.35 8.74
N CYS A 30 14.80 1.34 8.37
CA CYS A 30 14.37 0.78 7.09
C CYS A 30 14.95 1.57 5.90
N LEU A 31 15.06 2.90 6.01
CA LEU A 31 15.69 3.71 4.96
C LEU A 31 17.21 3.51 4.87
N GLU A 32 17.90 3.28 5.99
CA GLU A 32 19.30 2.86 5.99
C GLU A 32 19.48 1.49 5.34
N HIS A 33 18.56 0.55 5.60
CA HIS A 33 18.52 -0.74 4.92
C HIS A 33 18.26 -0.59 3.41
N LEU A 34 17.35 0.30 2.99
CA LEU A 34 17.14 0.63 1.58
C LEU A 34 18.45 1.00 0.88
N VAL A 35 19.28 1.86 1.49
CA VAL A 35 20.59 2.23 0.96
C VAL A 35 21.51 1.02 0.80
N ASP A 36 21.48 0.07 1.73
CA ASP A 36 22.26 -1.17 1.65
C ASP A 36 21.81 -2.09 0.49
N THR A 37 20.53 -2.05 0.11
CA THR A 37 19.98 -2.86 -0.98
C THR A 37 20.15 -2.24 -2.38
N LEU A 38 20.55 -0.97 -2.47
CA LEU A 38 20.74 -0.28 -3.75
C LEU A 38 21.78 -1.00 -4.62
N PRO A 39 21.59 -1.04 -5.96
CA PRO A 39 22.63 -1.48 -6.87
C PRO A 39 23.93 -0.71 -6.65
N TRP A 40 25.06 -1.42 -6.60
CA TRP A 40 26.37 -0.82 -6.34
C TRP A 40 26.66 0.44 -7.18
N PRO A 41 26.39 0.50 -8.50
CA PRO A 41 26.64 1.71 -9.30
C PRO A 41 25.83 2.93 -8.83
N VAL A 42 24.57 2.71 -8.44
CA VAL A 42 23.68 3.78 -7.95
C VAL A 42 24.17 4.30 -6.61
N ARG A 43 24.48 3.39 -5.67
CA ARG A 43 25.00 3.74 -4.35
C ARG A 43 26.34 4.47 -4.43
N ALA A 44 27.26 3.98 -5.26
CA ALA A 44 28.58 4.58 -5.44
C ALA A 44 28.50 5.99 -6.04
N SER A 45 27.65 6.19 -7.06
CA SER A 45 27.40 7.53 -7.63
C SER A 45 26.83 8.46 -6.58
N ALA A 46 25.78 8.03 -5.86
CA ALA A 46 25.15 8.86 -4.84
C ALA A 46 26.12 9.26 -3.71
N ALA A 47 27.00 8.36 -3.27
CA ALA A 47 28.02 8.66 -2.28
C ALA A 47 29.05 9.69 -2.79
N ALA A 48 29.53 9.50 -4.02
CA ALA A 48 30.48 10.41 -4.66
C ALA A 48 29.87 11.81 -4.87
N ASP A 49 28.63 11.87 -5.38
CA ASP A 49 27.90 13.12 -5.62
C ASP A 49 27.56 13.86 -4.31
N ALA A 50 27.40 13.12 -3.22
CA ALA A 50 27.21 13.67 -1.88
C ALA A 50 28.51 14.10 -1.19
N GLY A 51 29.67 13.66 -1.70
CA GLY A 51 30.96 13.87 -1.05
C GLY A 51 31.11 13.10 0.27
N VAL A 52 30.46 11.95 0.41
CA VAL A 52 30.50 11.10 1.61
C VAL A 52 31.09 9.73 1.32
N ASP A 53 31.54 9.04 2.35
CA ASP A 53 32.00 7.66 2.22
C ASP A 53 30.82 6.71 1.92
N MET A 54 31.07 5.60 1.22
CA MET A 54 30.01 4.62 0.93
C MET A 54 29.39 3.98 2.18
N SER A 55 30.07 4.02 3.33
CA SER A 55 29.53 3.57 4.62
C SER A 55 28.59 4.59 5.28
N ASP A 56 28.58 5.85 4.83
CA ASP A 56 27.68 6.89 5.33
C ASP A 56 26.30 6.78 4.66
N ARG A 57 25.49 5.87 5.21
CA ARG A 57 24.11 5.64 4.75
C ARG A 57 23.23 6.88 4.87
N ASP A 58 23.40 7.67 5.92
CA ASP A 58 22.58 8.87 6.15
C ASP A 58 22.92 9.97 5.15
N GLY A 59 24.22 10.16 4.85
CA GLY A 59 24.68 11.06 3.81
C GLY A 59 24.13 10.69 2.43
N ILE A 60 24.21 9.42 2.05
CA ILE A 60 23.64 8.90 0.79
C ILE A 60 22.13 9.08 0.75
N LEU A 61 21.43 8.73 1.84
CA LEU A 61 19.98 8.84 1.94
C LEU A 61 19.52 10.29 1.75
N ARG A 62 20.14 11.24 2.45
CA ARG A 62 19.85 12.69 2.32
C ARG A 62 20.19 13.23 0.95
N HIS A 63 21.17 12.65 0.27
CA HIS A 63 21.47 13.03 -1.11
C HIS A 63 20.36 12.59 -2.06
N ILE A 64 19.89 11.35 -1.96
CA ILE A 64 18.81 10.80 -2.80
C ILE A 64 17.48 11.47 -2.48
N PHE A 65 17.16 11.61 -1.19
CA PHE A 65 15.94 12.19 -0.65
C PHE A 65 16.26 13.41 0.23
N PRO A 66 16.44 14.60 -0.36
CA PRO A 66 16.76 15.82 0.41
C PRO A 66 15.72 16.18 1.47
N GLN A 67 14.48 15.73 1.31
CA GLN A 67 13.41 15.94 2.27
C GLN A 67 12.54 14.69 2.36
N ILE A 68 12.26 14.26 3.59
CA ILE A 68 11.29 13.22 3.92
C ILE A 68 10.41 13.81 5.03
N ASP A 69 9.09 13.73 4.86
CA ASP A 69 8.15 14.21 5.87
C ASP A 69 8.14 13.22 7.05
N ASP A 70 8.48 13.70 8.25
CA ASP A 70 8.52 12.86 9.47
C ASP A 70 7.14 12.31 9.85
N THR A 71 6.08 13.07 9.54
CA THR A 71 4.71 12.64 9.74
C THR A 71 4.24 11.80 8.54
N PRO A 72 3.78 10.56 8.74
CA PRO A 72 3.25 9.78 7.64
C PRO A 72 1.95 10.39 7.10
N LEU A 73 1.75 10.26 5.78
CA LEU A 73 0.50 10.60 5.10
C LEU A 73 -0.66 9.69 5.55
N ALA A 74 -0.35 8.42 5.75
CA ALA A 74 -1.31 7.38 6.13
C ALA A 74 -0.55 6.21 6.77
N SER A 75 -1.26 5.42 7.58
CA SER A 75 -0.74 4.19 8.18
C SER A 75 -1.74 3.07 7.92
N GLY A 76 -1.29 2.02 7.23
CA GLY A 76 -2.06 0.80 7.01
C GLY A 76 -1.56 -0.35 7.88
N SER A 77 -2.17 -1.52 7.73
CA SER A 77 -1.88 -2.71 8.55
C SER A 77 -0.43 -3.21 8.43
N VAL A 78 0.17 -3.12 7.24
CA VAL A 78 1.52 -3.64 6.96
C VAL A 78 2.59 -2.54 7.00
N ALA A 79 2.25 -1.34 6.54
CA ALA A 79 3.20 -0.26 6.32
C ALA A 79 2.54 1.10 6.55
N GLN A 80 3.36 2.10 6.82
CA GLN A 80 2.95 3.50 6.77
C GLN A 80 3.64 4.21 5.63
N VAL A 81 3.04 5.31 5.19
CA VAL A 81 3.37 5.97 3.94
C VAL A 81 3.90 7.36 4.25
N HIS A 82 5.11 7.67 3.80
CA HIS A 82 5.71 9.00 3.92
C HIS A 82 5.80 9.67 2.56
N ARG A 83 5.60 10.99 2.56
CA ARG A 83 5.92 11.81 1.40
C ARG A 83 7.40 12.20 1.45
N ALA A 84 8.06 12.23 0.30
CA ALA A 84 9.43 12.70 0.20
C ALA A 84 9.66 13.50 -1.10
N GLN A 85 10.75 14.26 -1.12
CA GLN A 85 11.33 14.85 -2.32
C GLN A 85 12.56 14.04 -2.70
N MET A 86 12.59 13.51 -3.92
CA MET A 86 13.72 12.78 -4.49
C MET A 86 14.45 13.66 -5.52
N ARG A 87 15.78 13.62 -5.59
CA ARG A 87 16.49 14.29 -6.71
C ARG A 87 16.13 13.66 -8.05
N ALA A 88 15.85 14.51 -9.04
CA ALA A 88 15.35 14.06 -10.35
C ALA A 88 16.26 13.03 -11.06
N MET A 89 17.56 13.02 -10.77
CA MET A 89 18.52 12.06 -11.33
C MET A 89 18.31 10.61 -10.87
N PHE A 90 17.67 10.38 -9.71
CA PHE A 90 17.33 9.04 -9.21
C PHE A 90 15.90 8.62 -9.59
N TYR A 91 15.14 9.50 -10.23
CA TYR A 91 13.73 9.28 -10.54
C TYR A 91 13.57 8.52 -11.86
N HIS A 92 13.40 7.20 -11.75
CA HIS A 92 13.24 6.30 -12.89
C HIS A 92 12.04 5.35 -12.71
N PRO A 93 10.82 5.77 -13.07
CA PRO A 93 9.64 4.92 -12.95
C PRO A 93 9.72 3.69 -13.86
N MET A 94 9.43 2.50 -13.34
CA MET A 94 9.49 1.24 -14.11
C MET A 94 8.47 1.13 -15.26
N GLY A 95 7.42 1.98 -15.27
CA GLY A 95 6.27 1.86 -16.17
C GLY A 95 6.21 2.87 -17.32
N GLY A 96 7.19 3.78 -17.48
CA GLY A 96 7.12 4.82 -18.51
C GLY A 96 8.39 5.66 -18.69
N TYR A 97 8.37 6.53 -19.71
CA TYR A 97 9.39 7.55 -19.91
C TYR A 97 9.17 8.67 -18.90
N ALA A 98 10.14 8.89 -18.02
CA ALA A 98 10.12 10.07 -17.16
C ALA A 98 10.00 11.32 -18.04
N SER A 99 8.96 12.14 -17.81
CA SER A 99 8.96 13.52 -18.29
C SER A 99 10.06 14.25 -17.53
N ARG A 100 11.25 14.29 -18.13
CA ARG A 100 12.36 15.13 -17.69
C ARG A 100 11.92 16.59 -17.84
N SER A 101 11.27 17.13 -16.82
CA SER A 101 11.29 18.58 -16.66
C SER A 101 12.71 18.95 -16.24
N THR A 102 13.48 19.50 -17.18
CA THR A 102 14.88 19.94 -16.97
C THR A 102 15.00 21.12 -16.01
N THR A 103 13.90 21.57 -15.40
CA THR A 103 13.83 22.76 -14.54
C THR A 103 13.59 22.44 -13.06
N THR A 104 13.16 21.22 -12.70
CA THR A 104 12.89 20.86 -11.30
C THR A 104 13.99 19.97 -10.72
N PRO A 105 14.73 20.41 -9.68
CA PRO A 105 15.84 19.64 -9.11
C PRO A 105 15.36 18.40 -8.34
N THR A 106 14.13 18.44 -7.82
CA THR A 106 13.50 17.34 -7.07
C THR A 106 12.11 17.02 -7.60
N VAL A 107 11.67 15.79 -7.38
CA VAL A 107 10.37 15.24 -7.75
C VAL A 107 9.72 14.62 -6.51
N PRO A 108 8.42 14.85 -6.25
CA PRO A 108 7.74 14.21 -5.13
C PRO A 108 7.62 12.70 -5.35
N VAL A 109 7.87 11.93 -4.31
CA VAL A 109 7.75 10.48 -4.27
C VAL A 109 7.08 10.03 -2.98
N VAL A 110 6.68 8.76 -2.96
CA VAL A 110 6.10 8.10 -1.80
C VAL A 110 7.05 7.01 -1.31
N LEU A 111 7.27 6.97 0.01
CA LEU A 111 8.02 5.95 0.71
C LEU A 111 7.05 5.14 1.56
N LYS A 112 6.71 3.92 1.12
CA LYS A 112 5.96 2.97 1.94
C LYS A 112 6.96 2.21 2.80
N VAL A 113 6.83 2.32 4.11
CA VAL A 113 7.77 1.75 5.08
C VAL A 113 7.05 0.76 5.97
N ARG A 114 7.54 -0.47 5.97
CA ARG A 114 6.94 -1.59 6.71
C ARG A 114 6.98 -1.37 8.21
N HIS A 115 5.88 -1.68 8.88
CA HIS A 115 5.79 -1.65 10.35
C HIS A 115 6.73 -2.67 10.99
N PRO A 116 7.23 -2.40 12.21
CA PRO A 116 8.12 -3.32 12.90
C PRO A 116 7.43 -4.64 13.21
N ARG A 117 8.12 -5.74 12.94
CA ARG A 117 7.72 -7.11 13.30
C ARG A 117 6.38 -7.58 12.72
N VAL A 118 5.89 -6.99 11.63
CA VAL A 118 4.62 -7.40 11.00
C VAL A 118 4.66 -8.87 10.61
N ARG A 119 5.75 -9.31 9.99
CA ARG A 119 5.91 -10.68 9.53
C ARG A 119 5.87 -11.66 10.71
N GLU A 120 6.64 -11.36 11.75
CA GLU A 120 6.74 -12.19 12.95
C GLU A 120 5.42 -12.24 13.73
N ARG A 121 4.64 -11.14 13.72
CA ARG A 121 3.29 -11.12 14.30
C ARG A 121 2.34 -12.02 13.52
N ILE A 122 2.31 -11.87 12.20
CA ILE A 122 1.48 -12.72 11.32
C ILE A 122 1.84 -14.20 11.51
N GLU A 123 3.12 -14.54 11.39
CA GLU A 123 3.61 -15.92 11.55
C GLU A 123 3.29 -16.48 12.95
N GLY A 124 3.44 -15.68 14.01
CA GLY A 124 3.10 -16.06 15.37
C GLY A 124 1.62 -16.31 15.60
N ASP A 125 0.76 -15.41 15.12
CA ASP A 125 -0.70 -15.53 15.24
C ASP A 125 -1.21 -16.79 14.53
N PHE A 126 -0.71 -17.05 13.32
CA PHE A 126 -1.06 -18.26 12.58
C PHE A 126 -0.50 -19.53 13.21
N ALA A 127 0.71 -19.50 13.77
CA ALA A 127 1.24 -20.65 14.49
C ALA A 127 0.33 -21.07 15.65
N LEU A 128 -0.19 -20.10 16.42
CA LEU A 128 -1.15 -20.37 17.50
C LEU A 128 -2.48 -20.90 16.98
N LEU A 129 -3.05 -20.29 15.94
CA LEU A 129 -4.31 -20.75 15.33
C LEU A 129 -4.20 -22.18 14.79
N ILE A 130 -3.11 -22.48 14.09
CA ILE A 130 -2.83 -23.82 13.57
C ILE A 130 -2.73 -24.82 14.72
N GLN A 131 -1.97 -24.52 15.79
CA GLN A 131 -1.86 -25.39 16.96
C GLN A 131 -3.22 -25.70 17.61
N ILE A 132 -4.08 -24.68 17.75
CA ILE A 132 -5.44 -24.85 18.27
C ILE A 132 -6.25 -25.78 17.37
N VAL A 133 -6.22 -25.56 16.05
CA VAL A 133 -6.95 -26.41 15.10
C VAL A 133 -6.40 -27.83 15.07
N SER A 134 -5.08 -28.03 15.15
CA SER A 134 -4.46 -29.35 15.24
C SER A 134 -4.95 -30.13 16.47
N LEU A 135 -5.19 -29.45 17.60
CA LEU A 135 -5.79 -30.08 18.78
C LEU A 135 -7.22 -30.56 18.50
N PHE A 136 -8.03 -29.77 17.79
CA PHE A 136 -9.37 -30.19 17.35
C PHE A 136 -9.32 -31.35 16.34
N VAL A 137 -8.35 -31.36 15.43
CA VAL A 137 -8.12 -32.50 14.51
C VAL A 137 -7.80 -33.76 15.29
N TYR A 138 -6.97 -33.67 16.33
CA TYR A 138 -6.64 -34.80 17.20
C TYR A 138 -7.85 -35.29 18.01
N ALA A 139 -8.63 -34.37 18.59
CA ALA A 139 -9.80 -34.70 19.39
C ALA A 139 -10.98 -35.24 18.56
N PHE A 140 -11.13 -34.79 17.31
CA PHE A 140 -12.21 -35.16 16.39
C PHE A 140 -11.66 -35.72 15.07
N PRO A 141 -10.98 -36.88 15.10
CA PRO A 141 -10.25 -37.39 13.94
C PRO A 141 -11.18 -37.80 12.79
N ALA A 142 -12.47 -38.02 13.01
CA ALA A 142 -13.43 -38.31 11.93
C ALA A 142 -13.87 -37.05 11.15
N SER A 143 -13.66 -35.85 11.70
CA SER A 143 -14.09 -34.60 11.08
C SER A 143 -13.16 -34.20 9.94
N THR A 144 -13.69 -34.17 8.72
CA THR A 144 -12.99 -33.62 7.56
C THR A 144 -12.86 -32.10 7.62
N PHE A 145 -13.79 -31.43 8.31
CA PHE A 145 -13.82 -29.98 8.46
C PHE A 145 -12.56 -29.43 9.14
N PHE A 146 -12.15 -29.98 10.28
CA PHE A 146 -10.98 -29.48 11.01
C PHE A 146 -9.68 -29.70 10.22
N ARG A 147 -9.56 -30.82 9.48
CA ARG A 147 -8.41 -31.05 8.61
C ARG A 147 -8.35 -30.06 7.45
N SER A 148 -9.49 -29.76 6.83
CA SER A 148 -9.54 -28.75 5.77
C SER A 148 -9.24 -27.34 6.30
N LEU A 149 -9.68 -27.03 7.52
CA LEU A 149 -9.43 -25.75 8.16
C LEU A 149 -7.94 -25.57 8.48
N GLU A 150 -7.28 -26.61 8.99
CA GLU A 150 -5.83 -26.60 9.25
C GLU A 150 -5.03 -26.31 7.97
N GLN A 151 -5.36 -26.99 6.87
CA GLN A 151 -4.74 -26.75 5.56
C GLN A 151 -5.03 -25.34 5.03
N ALA A 152 -6.28 -24.88 5.15
CA ALA A 152 -6.67 -23.54 4.72
C ALA A 152 -5.93 -22.45 5.53
N LEU A 153 -5.79 -22.62 6.85
CA LEU A 153 -5.04 -21.72 7.71
C LEU A 153 -3.56 -21.66 7.33
N ALA A 154 -2.93 -22.81 7.07
CA ALA A 154 -1.53 -22.84 6.64
C ALA A 154 -1.32 -22.08 5.31
N GLN A 155 -2.20 -22.30 4.33
CA GLN A 155 -2.15 -21.57 3.05
C GLN A 155 -2.43 -20.07 3.21
N PHE A 156 -3.37 -19.72 4.09
CA PHE A 156 -3.71 -18.34 4.36
C PHE A 156 -2.56 -17.60 5.08
N ALA A 157 -1.90 -18.26 6.03
CA ALA A 157 -0.72 -17.75 6.73
C ALA A 157 0.41 -17.42 5.76
N GLU A 158 0.71 -18.32 4.82
CA GLU A 158 1.72 -18.10 3.79
C GLU A 158 1.37 -16.87 2.94
N ARG A 159 0.11 -16.77 2.50
CA ARG A 159 -0.35 -15.64 1.67
C ARG A 159 -0.31 -14.30 2.40
N LEU A 160 -0.74 -14.24 3.65
CA LEU A 160 -0.67 -13.00 4.44
C LEU A 160 0.77 -12.61 4.78
N SER A 161 1.64 -13.59 5.04
CA SER A 161 3.06 -13.31 5.30
C SER A 161 3.74 -12.71 4.07
N LEU A 162 3.34 -13.09 2.86
CA LEU A 162 3.83 -12.49 1.61
C LEU A 162 3.39 -11.03 1.44
N GLN A 163 2.27 -10.59 2.03
CA GLN A 163 1.87 -9.18 2.00
C GLN A 163 2.81 -8.30 2.84
N ALA A 164 3.56 -8.88 3.79
CA ALA A 164 4.57 -8.16 4.54
C ALA A 164 5.88 -7.93 3.75
N ASP A 165 6.02 -8.48 2.54
CA ASP A 165 7.17 -8.23 1.66
C ASP A 165 6.78 -7.21 0.58
N LEU A 166 7.25 -5.96 0.73
CA LEU A 166 6.87 -4.86 -0.16
C LEU A 166 7.38 -5.04 -1.61
N ARG A 167 8.30 -5.99 -1.85
CA ARG A 167 8.72 -6.36 -3.22
C ARG A 167 7.58 -7.02 -3.98
N GLN A 168 6.72 -7.76 -3.28
CA GLN A 168 5.53 -8.37 -3.89
C GLN A 168 4.55 -7.28 -4.34
N GLU A 169 4.36 -6.23 -3.53
CA GLU A 169 3.56 -5.06 -3.92
C GLU A 169 4.16 -4.37 -5.16
N ALA A 170 5.48 -4.15 -5.18
CA ALA A 170 6.16 -3.58 -6.34
C ALA A 170 5.93 -4.41 -7.62
N GLN A 171 6.07 -5.74 -7.54
CA GLN A 171 5.83 -6.65 -8.67
C GLN A 171 4.37 -6.63 -9.13
N ASN A 172 3.42 -6.55 -8.19
CA ASN A 172 2.00 -6.44 -8.49
C ASN A 172 1.68 -5.12 -9.21
N LEU A 173 2.27 -4.00 -8.79
CA LEU A 173 2.14 -2.72 -9.48
C LEU A 173 2.72 -2.79 -10.90
N LEU A 174 3.87 -3.43 -11.11
CA LEU A 174 4.42 -3.66 -12.46
C LEU A 174 3.48 -4.47 -13.34
N ARG A 175 2.86 -5.51 -12.80
CA ARG A 175 1.87 -6.33 -13.50
C ARG A 175 0.64 -5.51 -13.84
N PHE A 176 0.14 -4.70 -12.90
CA PHE A 176 -0.95 -3.75 -13.14
C PHE A 176 -0.63 -2.80 -14.30
N HIS A 177 0.53 -2.14 -14.28
CA HIS A 177 0.96 -1.23 -15.35
C HIS A 177 1.08 -1.93 -16.69
N ARG A 178 1.42 -3.22 -16.74
CA ARG A 178 1.45 -4.01 -17.97
C ARG A 178 0.05 -4.30 -18.51
N HIS A 179 -0.88 -4.67 -17.64
CA HIS A 179 -2.25 -4.99 -18.03
C HIS A 179 -3.07 -3.74 -18.40
N PHE A 180 -2.75 -2.58 -17.83
CA PHE A 180 -3.48 -1.33 -18.03
C PHE A 180 -2.83 -0.38 -19.06
N ARG A 181 -1.86 -0.85 -19.85
CA ARG A 181 -1.15 -0.02 -20.86
C ARG A 181 -2.08 0.65 -21.87
N GLU A 182 -3.15 -0.03 -22.25
CA GLU A 182 -4.15 0.46 -23.23
C GLU A 182 -5.27 1.29 -22.58
N TRP A 183 -5.35 1.29 -21.25
CA TRP A 183 -6.37 1.98 -20.45
C TRP A 183 -5.85 3.28 -19.81
N ARG A 184 -4.76 3.83 -20.36
CA ARG A 184 -4.11 5.06 -19.86
C ARG A 184 -5.11 6.22 -19.87
N GLY A 185 -5.15 6.96 -18.76
CA GLY A 185 -6.01 8.14 -18.59
C GLY A 185 -7.35 7.87 -17.90
N THR A 186 -7.71 6.61 -17.63
CA THR A 186 -8.91 6.26 -16.85
C THR A 186 -8.59 5.90 -15.41
N VAL A 187 -7.66 4.96 -15.22
CA VAL A 187 -7.17 4.54 -13.90
C VAL A 187 -5.65 4.45 -13.97
N THR A 188 -4.99 4.92 -12.92
CA THR A 188 -3.53 4.88 -12.80
C THR A 188 -3.19 4.48 -11.38
N ALA A 189 -2.26 3.54 -11.26
CA ALA A 189 -1.66 3.17 -9.99
C ALA A 189 -0.27 3.80 -9.89
N PRO A 190 0.27 4.01 -8.67
CA PRO A 190 1.65 4.43 -8.48
C PRO A 190 2.64 3.53 -9.23
N GLN A 191 3.75 4.10 -9.67
CA GLN A 191 4.82 3.39 -10.36
C GLN A 191 6.01 3.20 -9.40
N PRO A 192 6.41 1.96 -9.09
CA PRO A 192 7.64 1.75 -8.34
C PRO A 192 8.86 2.25 -9.12
N LEU A 193 9.88 2.72 -8.40
CA LEU A 193 11.09 3.29 -9.00
C LEU A 193 12.19 2.24 -9.18
N LEU A 194 12.82 2.25 -10.36
CA LEU A 194 13.96 1.41 -10.71
C LEU A 194 15.15 1.66 -9.78
N GLY A 195 15.80 0.58 -9.34
CA GLY A 195 16.94 0.60 -8.45
C GLY A 195 16.56 0.53 -6.97
N PHE A 196 15.28 0.68 -6.62
CA PHE A 196 14.79 0.65 -5.24
C PHE A 196 13.92 -0.58 -4.94
N GLU A 197 13.59 -1.40 -5.94
CA GLU A 197 12.66 -2.52 -5.84
C GLU A 197 13.19 -3.76 -5.10
N ARG A 198 14.46 -3.76 -4.70
CA ARG A 198 15.11 -4.91 -4.03
C ARG A 198 14.87 -4.94 -2.53
N CYS A 199 14.47 -3.82 -1.94
CA CYS A 199 14.22 -3.68 -0.52
C CYS A 199 12.84 -4.28 -0.18
N ASP A 200 12.77 -5.10 0.86
CA ASP A 200 11.54 -5.77 1.32
C ASP A 200 10.75 -4.97 2.37
N ASP A 201 11.40 -4.00 3.02
CA ASP A 201 10.79 -3.15 4.05
C ASP A 201 10.56 -1.69 3.63
N VAL A 202 11.04 -1.29 2.44
CA VAL A 202 10.72 0.02 1.84
C VAL A 202 10.37 -0.12 0.36
N LEU A 203 9.20 0.40 -0.03
CA LEU A 203 8.81 0.58 -1.42
C LEU A 203 8.82 2.07 -1.78
N VAL A 204 9.60 2.43 -2.80
CA VAL A 204 9.68 3.78 -3.36
C VAL A 204 8.86 3.83 -4.65
N GLU A 205 7.85 4.70 -4.68
CA GLU A 205 6.93 4.83 -5.81
C GLU A 205 6.61 6.30 -6.16
N THR A 206 5.99 6.51 -7.32
CA THR A 206 5.56 7.84 -7.76
C THR A 206 4.49 8.42 -6.85
N TYR A 207 4.54 9.75 -6.68
CA TYR A 207 3.50 10.47 -5.96
C TYR A 207 2.32 10.77 -6.89
N GLU A 208 1.18 10.13 -6.64
CA GLU A 208 -0.07 10.38 -7.35
C GLU A 208 -0.91 11.41 -6.57
N ARG A 209 -1.17 12.56 -7.20
CA ARG A 209 -2.02 13.61 -6.60
C ARG A 209 -3.48 13.29 -6.83
N GLY A 210 -4.28 13.24 -5.75
CA GLY A 210 -5.72 13.05 -5.83
C GLY A 210 -6.44 13.45 -4.55
N GLU A 211 -7.77 13.36 -4.58
CA GLU A 211 -8.64 13.50 -3.41
C GLU A 211 -9.18 12.12 -3.00
N SER A 212 -9.31 11.91 -1.69
CA SER A 212 -9.84 10.64 -1.16
C SER A 212 -11.34 10.54 -1.39
N VAL A 213 -11.79 9.42 -1.96
CA VAL A 213 -13.22 9.08 -2.08
C VAL A 213 -13.86 8.95 -0.69
N GLY A 214 -13.12 8.41 0.30
CA GLY A 214 -13.58 8.33 1.69
C GLY A 214 -13.88 9.71 2.29
N LYS A 215 -13.09 10.72 1.94
CA LYS A 215 -13.33 12.11 2.35
C LYS A 215 -14.65 12.64 1.77
N TRP A 216 -14.90 12.41 0.48
CA TRP A 216 -16.19 12.78 -0.13
C TRP A 216 -17.37 12.09 0.56
N ILE A 217 -17.24 10.79 0.87
CA ILE A 217 -18.29 10.03 1.58
C ILE A 217 -18.56 10.61 2.97
N ALA A 218 -17.51 10.95 3.73
CA ALA A 218 -17.64 11.53 5.06
C ALA A 218 -18.31 12.92 5.01
N GLU A 219 -17.89 13.78 4.07
CA GLU A 219 -18.48 15.11 3.86
C GLU A 219 -19.97 15.02 3.47
N MET A 220 -20.34 14.08 2.60
CA MET A 220 -21.74 13.83 2.21
C MET A 220 -22.60 13.35 3.40
N LYS A 221 -22.08 12.41 4.21
CA LYS A 221 -22.77 11.94 5.43
C LYS A 221 -23.00 13.07 6.42
N SER A 222 -21.97 13.90 6.66
CA SER A 222 -22.08 15.05 7.58
C SER A 222 -23.06 16.13 7.08
N SER A 223 -23.17 16.31 5.77
CA SER A 223 -24.09 17.27 5.15
C SER A 223 -25.55 16.79 5.15
N SER A 224 -25.77 15.47 5.01
CA SER A 224 -27.11 14.85 5.07
C SER A 224 -27.74 14.95 6.46
N VAL A 225 -26.94 14.80 7.52
CA VAL A 225 -27.41 14.89 8.92
C VAL A 225 -27.91 16.31 9.27
N ASN A 226 -27.38 17.35 8.62
CA ASN A 226 -27.79 18.74 8.87
C ASN A 226 -29.01 19.18 8.03
N ALA A 227 -29.46 18.36 7.08
CA ALA A 227 -30.53 18.68 6.13
C ALA A 227 -31.89 18.04 6.47
N SER A 228 -32.01 17.35 7.61
CA SER A 228 -33.29 16.80 8.07
C SER A 228 -34.20 17.91 8.61
N THR A 229 -34.79 18.68 7.69
CA THR A 229 -36.01 19.45 7.95
C THR A 229 -37.07 18.99 6.97
N GLU A 230 -38.18 18.56 7.57
CA GLU A 230 -39.56 18.41 7.10
C GLU A 230 -39.81 18.33 5.57
N GLU A 231 -40.45 17.22 5.19
CA GLU A 231 -41.06 16.93 3.88
C GLU A 231 -40.17 16.30 2.79
N GLY A 232 -40.12 14.96 2.82
CA GLY A 232 -40.59 14.16 1.68
C GLY A 232 -39.83 14.24 0.35
N GLU A 233 -38.56 13.84 0.35
CA GLU A 233 -37.83 13.04 -0.66
C GLU A 233 -36.34 13.32 -0.45
N SER A 234 -35.70 12.53 0.40
CA SER A 234 -34.27 12.63 0.67
C SER A 234 -33.51 12.11 -0.55
N LEU A 235 -33.25 12.99 -1.53
CA LEU A 235 -32.22 12.75 -2.54
C LEU A 235 -30.90 12.58 -1.78
N GLU A 236 -30.37 11.35 -1.76
CA GLU A 236 -29.07 11.10 -1.14
C GLU A 236 -28.05 12.07 -1.75
N PRO A 237 -27.33 12.87 -0.93
CA PRO A 237 -26.32 13.77 -1.47
C PRO A 237 -25.28 12.93 -2.21
N CYS A 238 -25.12 13.21 -3.50
CA CYS A 238 -24.17 12.51 -4.36
C CYS A 238 -23.13 13.50 -4.86
N HIS A 239 -21.85 13.17 -4.68
CA HIS A 239 -20.76 13.96 -5.23
C HIS A 239 -20.90 13.97 -6.77
N PRO A 240 -20.72 15.10 -7.47
CA PRO A 240 -20.91 15.18 -8.92
C PRO A 240 -20.09 14.15 -9.72
N LEU A 241 -18.93 13.75 -9.18
CA LEU A 241 -18.05 12.75 -9.79
C LEU A 241 -18.33 11.30 -9.30
N GLY A 242 -19.20 11.12 -8.30
CA GLY A 242 -19.49 9.83 -7.67
C GLY A 242 -19.87 8.73 -8.68
N PRO A 243 -20.87 8.94 -9.55
CA PRO A 243 -21.24 7.96 -10.56
C PRO A 243 -20.10 7.60 -11.51
N SER A 244 -19.25 8.56 -11.87
CA SER A 244 -18.09 8.32 -12.74
C SER A 244 -17.01 7.50 -12.04
N VAL A 245 -16.72 7.79 -10.77
CA VAL A 245 -15.74 7.04 -9.97
C VAL A 245 -16.22 5.61 -9.74
N VAL A 246 -17.48 5.41 -9.37
CA VAL A 246 -18.06 4.06 -9.19
C VAL A 246 -18.06 3.29 -10.50
N GLY A 247 -18.48 3.92 -11.61
CA GLY A 247 -18.45 3.30 -12.93
C GLY A 247 -17.03 2.87 -13.34
N ARG A 248 -16.04 3.77 -13.21
CA ARG A 248 -14.63 3.45 -13.50
C ARG A 248 -14.08 2.36 -12.57
N GLY A 249 -14.48 2.36 -11.30
CA GLY A 249 -14.12 1.33 -10.33
C GLY A 249 -14.65 -0.06 -10.73
N ALA A 250 -15.93 -0.13 -11.10
CA ALA A 250 -16.56 -1.35 -11.59
C ALA A 250 -15.90 -1.86 -12.89
N ASP A 251 -15.66 -0.98 -13.86
CA ASP A 251 -14.97 -1.33 -15.11
C ASP A 251 -13.56 -1.87 -14.85
N THR A 252 -12.83 -1.23 -13.93
CA THR A 252 -11.47 -1.64 -13.53
C THR A 252 -11.49 -3.01 -12.88
N TYR A 253 -12.43 -3.28 -11.97
CA TYR A 253 -12.60 -4.58 -11.33
C TYR A 253 -12.96 -5.67 -12.34
N LEU A 254 -13.91 -5.41 -13.24
CA LEU A 254 -14.31 -6.38 -14.26
C LEU A 254 -13.18 -6.68 -15.25
N LYS A 255 -12.41 -5.67 -15.67
CA LYS A 255 -11.23 -5.88 -16.52
C LYS A 255 -10.19 -6.76 -15.82
N MET A 256 -9.88 -6.43 -14.56
CA MET A 256 -8.96 -7.20 -13.71
C MET A 256 -9.38 -8.69 -13.63
N LEU A 257 -10.65 -8.93 -13.36
CA LEU A 257 -11.20 -10.28 -13.18
C LEU A 257 -11.31 -11.05 -14.52
N LEU A 258 -11.96 -10.46 -15.51
CA LEU A 258 -12.38 -11.14 -16.74
C LEU A 258 -11.30 -11.17 -17.81
N SER A 259 -10.51 -10.10 -17.93
CA SER A 259 -9.49 -9.98 -18.99
C SER A 259 -8.10 -10.37 -18.48
N ASP A 260 -7.72 -9.88 -17.29
CA ASP A 260 -6.33 -9.92 -16.85
C ASP A 260 -5.98 -11.13 -15.96
N ARG A 261 -7.01 -11.84 -15.46
CA ARG A 261 -6.88 -12.90 -14.43
C ARG A 261 -5.95 -12.43 -13.29
N PHE A 262 -6.16 -11.19 -12.87
CA PHE A 262 -5.37 -10.48 -11.87
C PHE A 262 -6.30 -9.55 -11.13
N VAL A 263 -6.52 -9.79 -9.85
CA VAL A 263 -7.47 -9.03 -9.04
C VAL A 263 -6.69 -8.36 -7.90
N HIS A 264 -7.00 -7.09 -7.63
CA HIS A 264 -6.41 -6.32 -6.53
C HIS A 264 -6.66 -6.95 -5.15
N GLY A 265 -7.75 -7.72 -5.02
CA GLY A 265 -8.14 -8.43 -3.82
C GLY A 265 -9.23 -7.67 -3.08
N ASP A 266 -8.83 -6.65 -2.34
CA ASP A 266 -9.71 -5.82 -1.51
C ASP A 266 -9.66 -4.36 -1.99
N LEU A 267 -10.82 -3.79 -2.33
CA LEU A 267 -10.94 -2.39 -2.75
C LEU A 267 -11.48 -1.60 -1.56
N HIS A 268 -10.62 -0.79 -0.94
CA HIS A 268 -10.91 0.06 0.22
C HIS A 268 -10.79 1.54 -0.15
#